data_AF-A0A1Y2FFA9-F1
#
_entry.id   AF-A0A1Y2FFA9-F1
#
_cell.length_a   1.000
_cell.length_b   1.000
_cell.length_c   1.000
_cell.angle_alpha   90.00
_cell.angle_beta   90.00
_cell.angle_gamma   90.00
#
_symmetry.space_group_name_H-M   'P 1'
#
loop_
_entity.id
_entity.type
_entity.pdbx_description
1 polymer ?
#
loop_
_entity_poly.entity_id
_entity_poly.type
_entity_poly.pdbx_seq_one_letter_code
_entity_poly.pdbx_strand_id
1 'polypeptide(L)'
;LTIDKLILLDPAGGMPSSARRAGSHVLINLAQETESLQEELRKQNGPEEASRHLRNLSLCQDCLGYLAHTASAVITTPTIAGSGPGEQHPLIHNLLTDKPMISPSLPKLSDRTPATATTVLRLGTPVRVLRDVDLRGPAVDLPRLVALINDSFGRKLDTEAYLERLQGTAAALIIAGDYDGAAIVTYEHTRDATRPVPYLDKFAVLRAKQGAAGVADLLFNALIQTFPDELLWRSRANNPVNKWYFERAKGTSSIDGTHWKLFWT
;
A
#
# COMPACT_ATOMS: atom_id res chain seq x y z
N LEU A 1 -18.78 24.20 -7.82
CA LEU A 1 -18.33 23.59 -6.55
C LEU A 1 -17.39 22.45 -6.88
N THR A 2 -16.19 22.43 -6.32
CA THR A 2 -15.32 21.24 -6.32
C THR A 2 -15.58 20.47 -5.03
N ILE A 3 -15.96 19.20 -5.14
CA ILE A 3 -16.21 18.32 -3.98
C ILE A 3 -14.97 17.45 -3.79
N ASP A 4 -14.25 17.65 -2.68
CA ASP A 4 -13.04 16.87 -2.36
C ASP A 4 -13.31 15.68 -1.43
N LYS A 5 -14.44 15.71 -0.71
CA LYS A 5 -14.78 14.73 0.32
C LYS A 5 -16.23 14.30 0.22
N LEU A 6 -16.45 13.00 0.12
CA LEU A 6 -17.75 12.36 0.28
C LEU A 6 -17.79 11.68 1.65
N ILE A 7 -18.73 12.05 2.52
CA ILE A 7 -18.89 11.41 3.83
C ILE A 7 -20.21 10.63 3.81
N LEU A 8 -20.11 9.31 4.03
CA LEU A 8 -21.25 8.41 4.13
C LEU A 8 -21.38 7.91 5.57
N LEU A 9 -22.54 8.15 6.17
CA LEU A 9 -22.84 7.68 7.51
C LEU A 9 -23.74 6.45 7.41
N ASP A 10 -23.23 5.30 7.83
CA ASP A 10 -23.98 4.04 7.84
C ASP A 10 -23.94 3.41 9.25
N PRO A 11 -25.07 2.97 9.83
CA PRO A 11 -25.07 2.25 11.10
C PRO A 11 -24.17 1.01 11.14
N ALA A 12 -23.93 0.36 10.00
CA ALA A 12 -23.01 -0.78 9.87
C ALA A 12 -21.53 -0.35 9.85
N GLY A 13 -21.25 0.94 9.65
CA GLY A 13 -19.89 1.47 9.56
C GLY A 13 -19.22 1.22 8.20
N GLY A 14 -17.88 1.23 8.22
CA GLY A 14 -17.04 1.03 7.06
C GLY A 14 -17.18 -0.36 6.41
N MET A 15 -16.51 -0.56 5.29
CA MET A 15 -16.51 -1.82 4.54
C MET A 15 -15.86 -2.95 5.36
N PRO A 16 -16.54 -4.07 5.65
CA PRO A 16 -15.98 -5.16 6.44
C PRO A 16 -14.81 -5.84 5.72
N SER A 17 -13.81 -6.31 6.48
CA SER A 17 -12.62 -6.99 5.96
C SER A 17 -12.42 -8.33 6.68
N SER A 18 -12.45 -9.45 5.96
CA SER A 18 -12.14 -10.78 6.53
C SER A 18 -10.71 -10.88 7.07
N ALA A 19 -9.79 -10.13 6.45
CA ALA A 19 -8.38 -10.15 6.81
C ALA A 19 -8.07 -9.46 8.15
N ARG A 20 -9.06 -8.83 8.80
CA ARG A 20 -8.92 -8.08 10.06
C ARG A 20 -9.87 -8.68 11.10
N ARG A 21 -9.41 -8.81 12.35
CA ARG A 21 -10.24 -9.33 13.44
C ARG A 21 -11.39 -8.35 13.73
N ALA A 22 -12.56 -8.60 13.14
CA ALA A 22 -13.80 -7.84 13.32
C ALA A 22 -13.66 -6.32 13.09
N GLY A 23 -13.15 -5.92 11.93
CA GLY A 23 -13.00 -4.51 11.58
C GLY A 23 -13.13 -4.23 10.09
N SER A 24 -13.23 -2.96 9.76
CA SER A 24 -13.35 -2.48 8.38
C SER A 24 -12.00 -2.40 7.68
N HIS A 25 -12.02 -2.42 6.34
CA HIS A 25 -10.92 -1.93 5.52
C HIS A 25 -10.59 -0.50 5.94
N VAL A 26 -9.31 -0.21 6.11
CA VAL A 26 -8.82 1.13 6.49
C VAL A 26 -8.82 2.08 5.30
N LEU A 27 -8.27 1.61 4.18
CA LEU A 27 -8.23 2.30 2.91
C LEU A 27 -8.56 1.29 1.82
N ILE A 28 -9.33 1.71 0.81
CA ILE A 28 -9.63 0.93 -0.38
C ILE A 28 -9.20 1.73 -1.60
N ASN A 29 -8.33 1.14 -2.41
CA ASN A 29 -7.97 1.63 -3.73
C ASN A 29 -8.93 1.06 -4.78
N LEU A 30 -9.93 1.83 -5.19
CA LEU A 30 -10.97 1.36 -6.11
C LEU A 30 -10.42 0.92 -7.47
N ALA A 31 -9.31 1.52 -7.93
CA ALA A 31 -8.65 1.14 -9.18
C ALA A 31 -8.13 -0.32 -9.18
N GLN A 32 -8.08 -0.98 -8.02
CA GLN A 32 -7.50 -2.32 -7.90
C GLN A 32 -8.37 -3.30 -7.13
N GLU A 33 -9.03 -2.83 -6.07
CA GLU A 33 -9.64 -3.72 -5.08
C GLU A 33 -11.14 -3.94 -5.33
N THR A 34 -11.76 -3.22 -6.27
CA THR A 34 -13.23 -3.22 -6.45
C THR A 34 -13.79 -4.61 -6.70
N GLU A 35 -13.25 -5.36 -7.67
CA GLU A 35 -13.77 -6.68 -8.03
C GLU A 35 -13.61 -7.69 -6.88
N SER A 36 -12.41 -7.78 -6.32
CA SER A 36 -12.13 -8.66 -5.18
C SER A 36 -12.99 -8.33 -3.95
N LEU A 37 -13.21 -7.04 -3.69
CA LEU A 37 -14.03 -6.58 -2.58
C LEU A 37 -15.51 -6.93 -2.80
N GLN A 38 -16.03 -6.77 -4.02
CA GLN A 38 -17.41 -7.17 -4.31
C GLN A 38 -17.60 -8.69 -4.12
N GLU A 39 -16.64 -9.50 -4.53
CA GLU A 39 -16.67 -10.94 -4.25
C GLU A 39 -16.59 -11.26 -2.77
N GLU A 40 -15.71 -10.57 -2.04
CA GLU A 40 -15.55 -10.74 -0.59
C GLU A 40 -16.86 -10.40 0.15
N LEU A 41 -17.47 -9.26 -0.19
CA LEU A 41 -18.75 -8.82 0.40
C LEU A 41 -19.91 -9.77 0.07
N ARG A 42 -19.93 -10.41 -1.11
CA ARG A 42 -20.94 -11.42 -1.44
C ARG A 42 -20.75 -12.74 -0.67
N LYS A 43 -19.51 -13.06 -0.28
CA LYS A 43 -19.16 -14.26 0.48
C LYS A 43 -19.33 -14.05 1.99
N GLN A 44 -19.33 -12.80 2.47
CA GLN A 44 -19.44 -12.45 3.89
C GLN A 44 -20.85 -12.05 4.30
N ASN A 45 -21.26 -12.50 5.48
CA ASN A 45 -22.46 -12.09 6.22
C ASN A 45 -23.79 -12.22 5.46
N GLY A 46 -24.90 -11.96 6.14
CA GLY A 46 -26.25 -12.19 5.62
C GLY A 46 -26.55 -11.38 4.35
N PRO A 47 -27.47 -11.84 3.49
CA PRO A 47 -27.74 -11.24 2.17
C PRO A 47 -28.12 -9.75 2.24
N GLU A 48 -28.74 -9.31 3.35
CA GLU A 48 -29.10 -7.92 3.57
C GLU A 48 -27.90 -7.01 3.86
N GLU A 49 -26.95 -7.49 4.68
CA GLU A 49 -25.74 -6.76 5.07
C GLU A 49 -24.79 -6.64 3.88
N ALA A 50 -24.59 -7.74 3.15
CA ALA A 50 -23.84 -7.75 1.88
C ALA A 50 -24.44 -6.76 0.88
N SER A 51 -25.76 -6.75 0.71
CA SER A 51 -26.46 -5.82 -0.18
C SER A 51 -26.26 -4.36 0.24
N ARG A 52 -26.24 -4.07 1.54
CA ARG A 52 -25.97 -2.72 2.07
C ARG A 52 -24.56 -2.24 1.72
N HIS A 53 -23.53 -3.03 2.02
CA HIS A 53 -22.15 -2.66 1.74
C HIS A 53 -21.88 -2.53 0.23
N LEU A 54 -22.46 -3.40 -0.60
CA LEU A 54 -22.35 -3.30 -2.06
C LEU A 54 -22.97 -2.01 -2.61
N ARG A 55 -24.13 -1.57 -2.08
CA ARG A 55 -24.71 -0.27 -2.46
C ARG A 55 -23.80 0.90 -2.08
N ASN A 56 -23.24 0.88 -0.88
CA ASN A 56 -22.32 1.91 -0.43
C ASN A 56 -21.04 1.95 -1.29
N LEU A 57 -20.50 0.78 -1.65
CA LEU A 57 -19.36 0.67 -2.55
C LEU A 57 -19.67 1.25 -3.93
N SER A 58 -20.80 0.87 -4.53
CA SER A 58 -21.24 1.40 -5.84
C SER A 58 -21.41 2.91 -5.80
N LEU A 59 -22.08 3.44 -4.76
CA LEU A 59 -22.26 4.87 -4.58
C LEU A 59 -20.92 5.61 -4.50
N CYS A 60 -19.98 5.11 -3.71
CA CYS A 60 -18.64 5.71 -3.61
C CYS A 60 -17.89 5.63 -4.93
N GLN A 61 -17.97 4.51 -5.65
CA GLN A 61 -17.32 4.33 -6.95
C GLN A 61 -17.86 5.29 -8.00
N ASP A 62 -19.19 5.39 -8.11
CA ASP A 62 -19.86 6.27 -9.07
C ASP A 62 -19.53 7.73 -8.76
N CYS A 63 -19.69 8.17 -7.50
CA CYS A 63 -19.38 9.53 -7.12
C CYS A 63 -17.90 9.88 -7.36
N LEU A 64 -16.96 9.04 -6.89
CA LEU A 64 -15.53 9.31 -7.08
C LEU A 64 -15.10 9.29 -8.55
N GLY A 65 -15.83 8.57 -9.42
CA GLY A 65 -15.62 8.58 -10.87
C GLY A 65 -15.92 9.93 -11.54
N TYR A 66 -16.77 10.77 -10.94
CA TYR A 66 -17.08 12.12 -11.44
C TYR A 66 -16.26 13.23 -10.76
N LEU A 67 -15.53 12.91 -9.69
CA LEU A 67 -14.76 13.89 -8.91
C LEU A 67 -13.29 13.92 -9.34
N ALA A 68 -12.54 14.91 -8.83
CA ALA A 68 -11.10 14.97 -9.03
C ALA A 68 -10.41 13.72 -8.45
N HIS A 69 -9.29 13.29 -9.05
CA HIS A 69 -8.52 12.12 -8.58
C HIS A 69 -7.97 12.26 -7.14
N THR A 70 -7.95 13.48 -6.61
CA THR A 70 -7.57 13.78 -5.22
C THR A 70 -8.72 13.58 -4.23
N ALA A 71 -9.96 13.44 -4.70
CA ALA A 71 -11.12 13.26 -3.85
C ALA A 71 -11.10 11.90 -3.15
N SER A 72 -11.71 11.86 -1.96
CA SER A 72 -11.86 10.62 -1.19
C SER A 72 -13.24 10.51 -0.58
N ALA A 73 -13.75 9.28 -0.49
CA ALA A 73 -14.93 8.97 0.30
C ALA A 73 -14.53 8.43 1.67
N VAL A 74 -15.34 8.71 2.69
CA VAL A 74 -15.18 8.15 4.03
C VAL A 74 -16.51 7.58 4.49
N ILE A 75 -16.52 6.29 4.82
CA ILE A 75 -17.68 5.59 5.36
C ILE A 75 -17.43 5.35 6.84
N THR A 76 -18.33 5.80 7.69
CA THR A 76 -18.23 5.64 9.15
C THR A 76 -19.61 5.55 9.80
N THR A 77 -19.66 5.29 11.10
CA THR A 77 -20.92 5.26 11.85
C THR A 77 -21.36 6.67 12.27
N PRO A 78 -22.68 6.91 12.43
CA PRO A 78 -23.16 8.16 13.02
C PRO A 78 -22.58 8.44 14.41
N THR A 79 -22.34 7.39 15.21
CA THR A 79 -21.75 7.51 16.55
C THR A 79 -20.32 8.01 16.52
N ILE A 80 -19.49 7.53 15.59
CA ILE A 80 -18.12 8.02 15.41
C ILE A 80 -18.14 9.43 14.84
N ALA A 81 -18.99 9.70 13.84
CA ALA A 81 -19.08 11.01 13.22
C ALA A 81 -19.56 12.12 14.16
N GLY A 82 -20.44 11.79 15.11
CA GLY A 82 -20.94 12.70 16.14
C GLY A 82 -20.12 12.69 17.43
N SER A 83 -19.03 11.93 17.49
CA SER A 83 -18.16 11.91 18.68
C SER A 83 -17.45 13.26 18.86
N GLY A 84 -17.23 13.67 20.11
CA GLY A 84 -16.53 14.92 20.39
C GLY A 84 -15.12 14.93 19.81
N PRO A 85 -14.52 16.12 19.58
CA PRO A 85 -13.15 16.23 19.11
C PRO A 85 -12.18 15.71 20.19
N GLY A 86 -11.87 14.41 20.14
CA GLY A 86 -10.79 13.77 20.89
C GLY A 86 -9.59 13.47 19.99
N GLU A 87 -8.48 13.02 20.58
CA GLU A 87 -7.19 12.83 19.88
C GLU A 87 -7.22 11.81 18.71
N GLN A 88 -8.29 11.02 18.57
CA GLN A 88 -8.39 9.95 17.57
C GLN A 88 -9.73 9.95 16.81
N HIS A 89 -10.20 11.12 16.37
CA HIS A 89 -11.41 11.21 15.54
C HIS A 89 -11.08 10.94 14.05
N PRO A 90 -11.56 9.83 13.43
CA PRO A 90 -11.17 9.44 12.06
C PRO A 90 -11.54 10.45 10.96
N LEU A 91 -12.74 11.05 11.04
CA LEU A 91 -13.15 12.09 10.08
C LEU A 91 -12.26 13.33 10.17
N ILE A 92 -12.05 13.89 11.37
CA ILE A 92 -11.19 15.06 11.56
C ILE A 92 -9.77 14.76 11.07
N HIS A 93 -9.22 13.59 11.43
CA HIS A 93 -7.91 13.17 10.95
C HIS A 93 -7.86 13.12 9.41
N ASN A 94 -8.86 12.52 8.75
CA ASN A 94 -8.90 12.43 7.30
C ASN A 94 -9.09 13.79 6.63
N LEU A 95 -9.89 14.68 7.22
CA LEU A 95 -10.11 16.03 6.70
C LEU A 95 -8.82 16.87 6.77
N LEU A 96 -8.00 16.68 7.80
CA LEU A 96 -6.77 17.44 8.00
C LEU A 96 -5.56 16.88 7.24
N THR A 97 -5.50 15.56 7.06
CA THR A 97 -4.29 14.87 6.57
C THR A 97 -4.49 14.14 5.25
N ASP A 98 -5.72 14.08 4.75
CA ASP A 98 -6.19 13.20 3.67
C ASP A 98 -6.01 11.70 3.92
N LYS A 99 -5.41 11.29 5.04
CA LYS A 99 -5.06 9.90 5.31
C LYS A 99 -6.09 9.21 6.20
N PRO A 100 -6.20 7.88 6.10
CA PRO A 100 -6.78 7.12 7.20
C PRO A 100 -5.93 7.30 8.46
N MET A 101 -6.58 7.20 9.62
CA MET A 101 -5.92 7.32 10.93
C MET A 101 -4.98 6.13 11.23
N ILE A 102 -5.27 4.97 10.64
CA ILE A 102 -4.45 3.76 10.70
C ILE A 102 -3.79 3.59 9.34
N SER A 103 -2.53 3.17 9.27
CA SER A 103 -1.92 2.85 7.98
C SER A 103 -2.55 1.59 7.35
N PRO A 104 -2.87 1.59 6.05
CA PRO A 104 -3.49 0.45 5.38
C PRO A 104 -2.53 -0.71 5.12
N SER A 105 -1.21 -0.51 5.25
CA SER A 105 -0.21 -1.55 5.05
C SER A 105 0.35 -2.14 6.35
N LEU A 106 -0.25 -1.83 7.50
CA LEU A 106 0.09 -2.53 8.73
C LEU A 106 -0.32 -4.01 8.65
N PRO A 107 0.42 -4.93 9.31
CA PRO A 107 0.09 -6.35 9.30
C PRO A 107 -1.35 -6.61 9.79
N LYS A 108 -2.20 -7.12 8.91
CA LYS A 108 -3.67 -7.19 9.13
C LYS A 108 -4.10 -8.12 10.28
N LEU A 109 -3.27 -9.12 10.60
CA LEU A 109 -3.53 -10.14 11.64
C LEU A 109 -2.73 -9.91 12.93
N SER A 110 -1.96 -8.83 13.05
CA SER A 110 -1.20 -8.53 14.26
C SER A 110 -2.12 -7.96 15.35
N ASP A 111 -1.95 -8.42 16.60
CA ASP A 111 -2.63 -7.82 17.77
C ASP A 111 -2.27 -6.34 17.97
N ARG A 112 -1.20 -5.86 17.33
CA ARG A 112 -0.76 -4.47 17.37
C ARG A 112 -1.53 -3.56 16.41
N THR A 113 -2.29 -4.12 15.47
CA THR A 113 -3.03 -3.34 14.47
C THR A 113 -4.42 -3.03 15.00
N PRO A 114 -4.78 -1.74 15.22
CA PRO A 114 -6.10 -1.40 15.76
C PRO A 114 -7.23 -1.75 14.79
N ALA A 115 -8.37 -2.17 15.34
CA ALA A 115 -9.61 -2.27 14.59
C ALA A 115 -10.18 -0.86 14.30
N THR A 116 -10.94 -0.75 13.22
CA THR A 116 -11.67 0.49 12.89
C THR A 116 -13.03 0.14 12.30
N ALA A 117 -14.03 0.99 12.55
CA ALA A 117 -15.32 0.96 11.87
C ALA A 117 -15.40 2.06 10.78
N THR A 118 -14.26 2.62 10.37
CA THR A 118 -14.17 3.66 9.35
C THR A 118 -13.34 3.18 8.17
N THR A 119 -13.87 3.37 6.96
CA THR A 119 -13.18 3.07 5.71
C THR A 119 -13.00 4.34 4.90
N VAL A 120 -11.78 4.60 4.46
CA VAL A 120 -11.50 5.59 3.43
C VAL A 120 -11.48 4.90 2.07
N LEU A 121 -12.14 5.46 1.07
CA LEU A 121 -12.08 5.00 -0.31
C LEU A 121 -11.51 6.11 -1.18
N ARG A 122 -10.69 5.73 -2.15
CA ARG A 122 -10.21 6.63 -3.19
C ARG A 122 -10.39 5.94 -4.52
N LEU A 123 -10.62 6.73 -5.59
CA LEU A 123 -10.48 6.21 -6.95
C LEU A 123 -9.10 5.54 -7.10
N GLY A 124 -8.10 6.24 -6.53
CA GLY A 124 -6.80 5.68 -6.19
C GLY A 124 -5.86 5.60 -7.38
N THR A 125 -4.76 4.88 -7.18
CA THR A 125 -3.63 4.86 -8.12
C THR A 125 -3.52 3.45 -8.69
N PRO A 126 -3.49 3.26 -10.02
CA PRO A 126 -3.31 1.92 -10.59
C PRO A 126 -1.95 1.37 -10.18
N VAL A 127 -1.86 0.07 -9.86
CA VAL A 127 -0.57 -0.60 -9.67
C VAL A 127 -0.45 -1.73 -10.68
N ARG A 128 0.69 -1.74 -11.38
CA ARG A 128 1.06 -2.78 -12.34
C ARG A 128 2.14 -3.65 -11.73
N VAL A 129 1.92 -4.96 -11.72
CA VAL A 129 2.89 -5.96 -11.26
C VAL A 129 3.41 -6.71 -12.48
N LEU A 130 4.71 -6.58 -12.75
CA LEU A 130 5.41 -7.32 -13.80
C LEU A 130 6.28 -8.38 -13.12
N ARG A 131 5.93 -9.66 -13.27
CA ARG A 131 6.73 -10.80 -12.77
C ARG A 131 7.75 -11.24 -13.81
N ASP A 132 8.86 -11.82 -13.36
CA ASP A 132 9.94 -12.37 -14.19
C ASP A 132 10.37 -11.37 -15.28
N VAL A 133 10.55 -10.12 -14.85
CA VAL A 133 10.61 -8.95 -15.73
C VAL A 133 12.04 -8.70 -16.24
N ASP A 134 12.16 -8.50 -17.55
CA ASP A 134 13.34 -7.86 -18.11
C ASP A 134 13.17 -6.33 -18.03
N LEU A 135 14.00 -5.68 -17.23
CA LEU A 135 13.99 -4.21 -17.09
C LEU A 135 14.43 -3.47 -18.35
N ARG A 136 15.09 -4.14 -19.30
CA ARG A 136 15.39 -3.61 -20.63
C ARG A 136 14.27 -3.90 -21.65
N GLY A 137 13.27 -4.68 -21.24
CA GLY A 137 12.15 -5.05 -22.09
C GLY A 137 11.17 -3.90 -22.36
N PRO A 138 10.35 -4.01 -23.40
CA PRO A 138 9.43 -2.94 -23.83
C PRO A 138 8.29 -2.66 -22.83
N ALA A 139 8.07 -3.55 -21.85
CA ALA A 139 7.07 -3.37 -20.81
C ALA A 139 7.47 -2.31 -19.74
N VAL A 140 8.73 -1.88 -19.75
CA VAL A 140 9.30 -0.95 -18.76
C VAL A 140 9.79 0.31 -19.45
N ASP A 141 9.23 1.45 -19.09
CA ASP A 141 9.84 2.76 -19.36
C ASP A 141 11.05 2.93 -18.42
N LEU A 142 12.19 2.43 -18.87
CA LEU A 142 13.44 2.47 -18.13
C LEU A 142 13.89 3.91 -17.80
N PRO A 143 13.83 4.89 -18.72
CA PRO A 143 14.12 6.29 -18.40
C PRO A 143 13.30 6.83 -17.22
N ARG A 144 11.98 6.58 -17.19
CA ARG A 144 11.13 7.01 -16.06
C ARG A 144 11.47 6.28 -14.76
N LEU A 145 11.72 4.97 -14.83
CA LEU A 145 12.13 4.19 -13.65
C LEU A 145 13.43 4.73 -13.04
N VAL A 146 14.43 5.01 -13.87
CA VAL A 146 15.71 5.57 -13.43
C VAL A 146 15.53 6.97 -12.84
N ALA A 147 14.69 7.82 -13.47
CA ALA A 147 14.37 9.14 -12.95
C ALA A 147 13.73 9.07 -11.55
N LEU A 148 12.76 8.17 -11.36
CA LEU A 148 12.13 7.91 -10.07
C LEU A 148 13.15 7.43 -9.01
N ILE A 149 14.03 6.49 -9.36
CA ILE A 149 15.06 6.00 -8.43
C ILE A 149 16.00 7.16 -8.05
N ASN A 150 16.45 7.94 -9.01
CA ASN A 150 17.34 9.07 -8.74
C ASN A 150 16.70 10.12 -7.83
N ASP A 151 15.43 10.47 -8.08
CA ASP A 151 14.66 11.38 -7.24
C ASP A 151 14.51 10.80 -5.82
N SER A 152 13.98 9.58 -5.69
CA SER A 152 13.70 8.97 -4.40
C SER A 152 14.95 8.84 -3.52
N PHE A 153 16.09 8.43 -4.08
CA PHE A 153 17.32 8.20 -3.33
C PHE A 153 18.25 9.42 -3.26
N GLY A 154 18.02 10.46 -4.07
CA GLY A 154 18.84 11.68 -4.08
C GLY A 154 20.24 11.51 -4.65
N ARG A 155 20.45 10.51 -5.50
CA ARG A 155 21.76 10.22 -6.12
C ARG A 155 21.57 9.62 -7.49
N LYS A 156 22.55 9.81 -8.38
CA LYS A 156 22.53 9.23 -9.72
C LYS A 156 22.84 7.73 -9.65
N LEU A 157 21.96 6.93 -10.24
CA LEU A 157 22.13 5.50 -10.44
C LEU A 157 23.09 5.25 -11.62
N ASP A 158 24.08 4.39 -11.41
CA ASP A 158 24.80 3.76 -12.50
C ASP A 158 23.87 2.71 -13.12
N THR A 159 23.26 3.09 -14.24
CA THR A 159 22.14 2.33 -14.82
C THR A 159 22.65 1.02 -15.43
N GLU A 160 23.77 1.04 -16.15
CA GLU A 160 24.28 -0.17 -16.80
C GLU A 160 24.77 -1.20 -15.78
N ALA A 161 25.59 -0.78 -14.81
CA ALA A 161 26.07 -1.67 -13.76
C ALA A 161 24.90 -2.25 -12.92
N TYR A 162 23.86 -1.45 -12.69
CA TYR A 162 22.69 -1.90 -11.95
C TYR A 162 21.85 -2.92 -12.74
N LEU A 163 21.62 -2.68 -14.03
CA LEU A 163 20.86 -3.58 -14.89
C LEU A 163 21.61 -4.89 -15.15
N GLU A 164 22.93 -4.84 -15.30
CA GLU A 164 23.78 -6.03 -15.42
C GLU A 164 23.68 -6.90 -14.16
N ARG A 165 23.76 -6.31 -12.96
CA ARG A 165 23.58 -7.03 -11.69
C ARG A 165 22.21 -7.70 -11.57
N LEU A 166 21.17 -7.08 -12.13
CA LEU A 166 19.80 -7.59 -12.07
C LEU A 166 19.49 -8.66 -13.11
N GLN A 167 20.39 -8.88 -14.08
CA GLN A 167 20.16 -9.82 -15.16
C GLN A 167 19.98 -11.25 -14.61
N GLY A 168 18.84 -11.87 -14.92
CA GLY A 168 18.51 -13.21 -14.46
C GLY A 168 18.07 -13.32 -12.99
N THR A 169 17.99 -12.20 -12.24
CA THR A 169 17.54 -12.20 -10.84
C THR A 169 16.30 -11.37 -10.59
N ALA A 170 15.88 -10.51 -11.52
CA ALA A 170 14.69 -9.67 -11.37
C ALA A 170 13.39 -10.51 -11.26
N ALA A 171 12.86 -10.63 -10.04
CA ALA A 171 11.68 -11.43 -9.73
C ALA A 171 10.39 -10.66 -10.04
N ALA A 172 10.34 -9.39 -9.67
CA ALA A 172 9.19 -8.54 -9.98
C ALA A 172 9.54 -7.05 -10.00
N LEU A 173 8.84 -6.31 -10.86
CA LEU A 173 8.74 -4.85 -10.82
C LEU A 173 7.29 -4.47 -10.56
N ILE A 174 7.05 -3.77 -9.46
CA ILE A 174 5.75 -3.22 -9.10
C ILE A 174 5.81 -1.71 -9.34
N ILE A 175 4.89 -1.17 -10.15
CA ILE A 175 4.83 0.25 -10.51
C ILE A 175 3.49 0.81 -10.04
N ALA A 176 3.51 1.87 -9.24
CA ALA A 176 2.32 2.61 -8.85
C ALA A 176 2.20 3.89 -9.69
N GLY A 177 1.02 4.08 -10.28
CA GLY A 177 0.66 5.26 -11.07
C GLY A 177 1.52 5.38 -12.31
N ASP A 178 1.80 6.62 -12.69
CA ASP A 178 2.74 6.93 -13.77
C ASP A 178 4.16 7.07 -13.22
N TYR A 179 4.68 5.98 -12.66
CA TYR A 179 5.96 5.96 -11.94
C TYR A 179 6.00 6.93 -10.74
N ASP A 180 4.87 7.14 -10.07
CA ASP A 180 4.81 7.85 -8.77
C ASP A 180 5.56 7.08 -7.67
N GLY A 181 5.64 5.76 -7.83
CA GLY A 181 6.51 4.90 -7.05
C GLY A 181 6.73 3.53 -7.72
N ALA A 182 7.79 2.84 -7.31
CA ALA A 182 8.14 1.53 -7.81
C ALA A 182 8.86 0.69 -6.75
N ALA A 183 8.65 -0.63 -6.80
CA ALA A 183 9.39 -1.60 -6.04
C ALA A 183 10.03 -2.64 -6.98
N ILE A 184 11.32 -2.90 -6.82
CA ILE A 184 12.07 -3.92 -7.55
C ILE A 184 12.43 -5.02 -6.57
N VAL A 185 12.00 -6.25 -6.88
CA VAL A 185 12.29 -7.45 -6.10
C VAL A 185 13.19 -8.37 -6.93
N THR A 186 14.21 -8.93 -6.30
CA THR A 186 15.11 -9.92 -6.88
C THR A 186 14.95 -11.29 -6.21
N TYR A 187 15.36 -12.34 -6.91
CA TYR A 187 15.59 -13.66 -6.37
C TYR A 187 17.06 -13.81 -6.03
N GLU A 188 17.39 -13.68 -4.74
CA GLU A 188 18.75 -13.80 -4.23
C GLU A 188 19.01 -15.25 -3.78
N HIS A 189 20.24 -15.73 -4.01
CA HIS A 189 20.65 -17.08 -3.67
C HIS A 189 21.67 -17.03 -2.52
N THR A 190 21.45 -17.84 -1.49
CA THR A 190 22.49 -18.10 -0.48
C THR A 190 23.18 -19.43 -0.80
N ARG A 191 24.40 -19.62 -0.29
CA ARG A 191 25.22 -20.80 -0.61
C ARG A 191 24.55 -22.13 -0.24
N ASP A 192 23.70 -22.10 0.78
CA ASP A 192 23.09 -23.30 1.37
C ASP A 192 21.56 -23.38 1.15
N ALA A 193 20.96 -22.39 0.48
CA ALA A 193 19.51 -22.38 0.24
C ALA A 193 19.14 -23.24 -0.97
N THR A 194 18.12 -24.07 -0.79
CA THR A 194 17.54 -24.92 -1.84
C THR A 194 16.61 -24.16 -2.80
N ARG A 195 16.18 -22.95 -2.42
CA ARG A 195 15.33 -22.08 -3.22
C ARG A 195 15.79 -20.62 -3.13
N PRO A 196 15.60 -19.81 -4.18
CA PRO A 196 15.87 -18.39 -4.11
C PRO A 196 14.93 -17.69 -3.12
N VAL A 197 15.41 -16.60 -2.55
CA VAL A 197 14.69 -15.77 -1.57
C VAL A 197 14.28 -14.45 -2.23
N PRO A 198 13.00 -14.06 -2.20
CA PRO A 198 12.56 -12.74 -2.63
C PRO A 198 13.19 -11.64 -1.78
N TYR A 199 13.89 -10.72 -2.43
CA TYR A 199 14.59 -9.62 -1.80
C TYR A 199 14.19 -8.28 -2.43
N LEU A 200 13.63 -7.37 -1.64
CA LEU A 200 13.29 -6.03 -2.07
C LEU A 200 14.56 -5.18 -2.19
N ASP A 201 14.99 -4.97 -3.42
CA ASP A 201 16.23 -4.28 -3.77
C ASP A 201 16.07 -2.77 -3.90
N LYS A 202 14.94 -2.31 -4.43
CA LYS A 202 14.56 -0.89 -4.47
C LYS A 202 13.13 -0.72 -4.05
N PHE A 203 12.91 0.26 -3.19
CA PHE A 203 11.61 0.78 -2.84
C PHE A 203 11.68 2.29 -3.02
N ALA A 204 11.16 2.78 -4.14
CA ALA A 204 11.30 4.16 -4.59
C ALA A 204 9.92 4.83 -4.65
N VAL A 205 9.80 6.03 -4.08
CA VAL A 205 8.59 6.86 -4.16
C VAL A 205 9.05 8.29 -4.41
N LEU A 206 8.42 8.98 -5.38
CA LEU A 206 8.72 10.38 -5.68
C LEU A 206 8.66 11.22 -4.41
N ARG A 207 9.66 12.06 -4.17
CA ARG A 207 9.73 12.91 -2.98
C ARG A 207 8.49 13.78 -2.82
N ALA A 208 7.97 14.31 -3.91
CA ALA A 208 6.74 15.11 -3.93
C ALA A 208 5.47 14.32 -3.53
N LYS A 209 5.52 12.97 -3.58
CA LYS A 209 4.41 12.07 -3.24
C LYS A 209 4.63 11.34 -1.91
N GLN A 210 5.81 11.48 -1.29
CA GLN A 210 6.10 10.90 0.01
C GLN A 210 5.19 11.54 1.07
N GLY A 211 4.47 10.69 1.81
CA GLY A 211 3.65 11.13 2.93
C GLY A 211 2.34 11.82 2.57
N ALA A 212 1.87 11.91 1.32
CA ALA A 212 0.56 12.50 0.99
C ALA A 212 -0.37 11.53 0.27
N ALA A 213 0.18 10.68 -0.61
CA ALA A 213 -0.61 9.88 -1.55
C ALA A 213 -0.83 8.41 -1.12
N GLY A 214 -0.21 7.95 -0.03
CA GLY A 214 -0.28 6.54 0.38
C GLY A 214 0.41 5.56 -0.60
N VAL A 215 1.18 6.08 -1.58
CA VAL A 215 1.88 5.29 -2.60
C VAL A 215 2.81 4.25 -1.98
N ALA A 216 3.50 4.60 -0.89
CA ALA A 216 4.33 3.64 -0.16
C ALA A 216 3.51 2.47 0.40
N ASP A 217 2.39 2.76 1.07
CA ASP A 217 1.53 1.72 1.63
C ASP A 217 0.91 0.86 0.52
N LEU A 218 0.56 1.48 -0.61
CA LEU A 218 0.06 0.82 -1.81
C LEU A 218 1.08 -0.16 -2.41
N LEU A 219 2.30 0.30 -2.65
CA LEU A 219 3.40 -0.55 -3.15
C LEU A 219 3.70 -1.70 -2.18
N PHE A 220 3.69 -1.42 -0.87
CA PHE A 220 3.95 -2.44 0.13
C PHE A 220 2.85 -3.50 0.19
N ASN A 221 1.58 -3.09 0.12
CA ASN A 221 0.48 -4.04 0.03
C ASN A 221 0.61 -4.93 -1.21
N ALA A 222 0.96 -4.35 -2.37
CA ALA A 222 1.21 -5.11 -3.59
C ALA A 222 2.42 -6.07 -3.44
N LEU A 223 3.49 -5.65 -2.75
CA LEU A 223 4.64 -6.51 -2.44
C LEU A 223 4.22 -7.74 -1.63
N ILE A 224 3.49 -7.55 -0.53
CA ILE A 224 3.05 -8.65 0.35
C ILE A 224 2.03 -9.56 -0.35
N GLN A 225 1.17 -9.03 -1.22
CA GLN A 225 0.30 -9.86 -2.05
C GLN A 225 1.07 -10.66 -3.10
N THR A 226 2.15 -10.08 -3.65
CA THR A 226 2.98 -10.74 -4.67
C THR A 226 3.89 -11.82 -4.06
N PHE A 227 4.39 -11.58 -2.85
CA PHE A 227 5.31 -12.44 -2.09
C PHE A 227 4.75 -12.68 -0.66
N PRO A 228 3.72 -13.54 -0.52
CA PRO A 228 3.00 -13.70 0.75
C PRO A 228 3.78 -14.48 1.82
N ASP A 229 4.67 -15.38 1.41
CA ASP A 229 5.36 -16.29 2.33
C ASP A 229 6.56 -15.63 3.00
N GLU A 230 7.37 -14.90 2.22
CA GLU A 230 8.57 -14.21 2.69
C GLU A 230 8.97 -13.09 1.74
N LEU A 231 9.46 -12.00 2.33
CA LEU A 231 10.11 -10.91 1.62
C LEU A 231 11.19 -10.34 2.55
N LEU A 232 12.43 -10.31 2.08
CA LEU A 232 13.56 -9.74 2.83
C LEU A 232 13.95 -8.38 2.25
N TRP A 233 14.41 -7.48 3.09
CA TRP A 233 15.02 -6.23 2.64
C TRP A 233 16.00 -5.68 3.66
N ARG A 234 16.90 -4.82 3.18
CA ARG A 234 17.77 -4.05 4.08
C ARG A 234 17.57 -2.56 3.91
N SER A 235 17.86 -1.84 4.97
CA SER A 235 17.85 -0.37 4.99
C SER A 235 19.05 0.14 5.78
N ARG A 236 19.54 1.33 5.45
CA ARG A 236 20.60 1.97 6.24
C ARG A 236 20.08 2.22 7.65
N ALA A 237 20.92 2.04 8.68
CA ALA A 237 20.53 2.20 10.08
C ALA A 237 19.96 3.59 10.40
N ASN A 238 20.46 4.63 9.72
CA ASN A 238 20.02 6.02 9.86
C ASN A 238 18.89 6.44 8.90
N ASN A 239 18.30 5.51 8.15
CA ASN A 239 17.20 5.85 7.24
C ASN A 239 15.94 6.25 8.05
N PRO A 240 15.39 7.46 7.86
CA PRO A 240 14.18 7.89 8.59
C PRO A 240 12.96 6.99 8.33
N VAL A 241 12.94 6.29 7.20
CA VAL A 241 11.87 5.33 6.85
C VAL A 241 11.89 4.08 7.74
N ASN A 242 12.96 3.83 8.50
CA ASN A 242 13.05 2.63 9.35
C ASN A 242 11.90 2.52 10.36
N LYS A 243 11.39 3.64 10.90
CA LYS A 243 10.20 3.61 11.78
C LYS A 243 9.00 2.96 11.08
N TRP A 244 8.78 3.31 9.82
CA TRP A 244 7.71 2.75 8.98
C TRP A 244 7.98 1.26 8.65
N TYR A 245 9.23 0.86 8.43
CA TYR A 245 9.58 -0.56 8.24
C TYR A 245 9.37 -1.40 9.51
N PHE A 246 9.71 -0.88 10.70
CA PHE A 246 9.52 -1.59 11.97
C PHE A 246 8.06 -1.94 12.25
N GLU A 247 7.13 -1.08 11.84
CA GLU A 247 5.69 -1.32 12.00
C GLU A 247 5.17 -2.45 11.08
N ARG A 248 5.91 -2.80 10.03
CA ARG A 248 5.48 -3.72 8.96
C ARG A 248 6.22 -5.05 8.95
N ALA A 249 7.45 -5.08 9.45
CA ALA A 249 8.25 -6.30 9.51
C ALA A 249 7.77 -7.24 10.63
N LYS A 250 7.85 -8.55 10.38
CA LYS A 250 7.72 -9.58 11.42
C LYS A 250 8.94 -9.64 12.32
N GLY A 251 10.12 -9.31 11.79
CA GLY A 251 11.34 -9.23 12.56
C GLY A 251 12.41 -8.38 11.89
N THR A 252 13.42 -8.00 12.67
CA THR A 252 14.53 -7.18 12.22
C THR A 252 15.84 -7.65 12.84
N SER A 253 16.96 -7.46 12.15
CA SER A 253 18.29 -7.70 12.69
C SER A 253 19.25 -6.59 12.27
N SER A 254 20.12 -6.15 13.19
CA SER A 254 21.23 -5.26 12.83
C SER A 254 22.41 -6.15 12.39
N ILE A 255 23.05 -5.81 11.27
CA ILE A 255 24.17 -6.61 10.76
C ILE A 255 25.44 -6.07 11.38
N ASP A 256 26.03 -6.86 12.29
CA ASP A 256 27.22 -6.50 13.06
C ASP A 256 28.37 -6.03 12.17
N GLY A 257 29.06 -4.98 12.62
CA GLY A 257 30.16 -4.36 11.87
C GLY A 257 29.73 -3.58 10.62
N THR A 258 28.43 -3.40 10.39
CA THR A 258 27.92 -2.65 9.23
C THR A 258 26.91 -1.56 9.62
N HIS A 259 26.54 -0.72 8.67
CA HIS A 259 25.50 0.31 8.82
C HIS A 259 24.13 -0.17 8.33
N TRP A 260 23.91 -1.48 8.21
CA TRP A 260 22.69 -2.07 7.65
C TRP A 260 21.80 -2.69 8.72
N LYS A 261 20.50 -2.52 8.53
CA LYS A 261 19.45 -3.27 9.22
C LYS A 261 18.70 -4.13 8.21
N LEU A 262 18.52 -5.40 8.54
CA LEU A 262 17.72 -6.38 7.80
C LEU A 262 16.31 -6.44 8.39
N PHE A 263 15.32 -6.63 7.53
CA PHE A 263 13.91 -6.78 7.87
C PHE A 263 13.32 -7.94 7.06
N TRP A 264 12.28 -8.58 7.59
CA TRP A 264 11.52 -9.60 6.88
C TRP A 264 10.04 -9.61 7.27
N THR A 265 9.20 -10.14 6.38
CA THR A 265 7.76 -10.33 6.61
C THR A 265 7.38 -11.77 6.93
#